data_AF-A0A850THB5-F1
#
_entry.id   AF-A0A850THB5-F1
#
_cell.length_a   1.000
_cell.length_b   1.000
_cell.length_c   1.000
_cell.angle_alpha   90.00
_cell.angle_beta   90.00
_cell.angle_gamma   90.00
#
_symmetry.space_group_name_H-M   'P 1'
#
loop_
_entity.id
_entity.type
_entity.pdbx_description
1 polymer ?
#
loop_
_entity_poly.entity_id
_entity_poly.type
_entity_poly.pdbx_seq_one_letter_code
_entity_poly.pdbx_strand_id
1 'polypeptide(L)'
;WDLFRTLKKTGLPVETGSGGLTKFNRTTRGLHKTHWLDAACVGKSTPEKMFQIDKTVLIVKADSHGSRQMCRVNKFGFPRTTAKSTEKKVKGFQTGDIVKAVVTSGKK
;
A
#
# COMPACT_ATOMS: atom_id res chain seq x y z
N TRP A 1 8.70 3.69 18.82
CA TRP A 1 8.78 2.46 19.63
C TRP A 1 7.43 1.85 20.01
N ASP A 2 6.32 2.58 19.93
CA ASP A 2 5.00 2.04 20.31
C ASP A 2 4.55 0.84 19.45
N LEU A 3 4.69 0.94 18.12
CA LEU A 3 4.41 -0.17 17.20
C LEU A 3 5.10 -1.48 17.60
N PHE A 4 6.39 -1.43 17.91
CA PHE A 4 7.16 -2.61 18.33
C PHE A 4 6.61 -3.22 19.62
N ARG A 5 6.28 -2.39 20.61
CA ARG A 5 5.69 -2.85 21.88
C ARG A 5 4.32 -3.49 21.65
N THR A 6 3.51 -2.91 20.79
CA THR A 6 2.18 -3.45 20.42
C THR A 6 2.31 -4.78 19.68
N LEU A 7 3.23 -4.90 18.73
CA LEU A 7 3.47 -6.17 18.02
C LEU A 7 3.97 -7.25 18.98
N LYS A 8 4.84 -6.93 19.95
CA LYS A 8 5.30 -7.88 20.97
C LYS A 8 4.17 -8.46 21.83
N LYS A 9 3.08 -7.72 22.05
CA LYS A 9 1.91 -8.22 22.79
C LYS A 9 1.16 -9.35 22.07
N THR A 10 1.37 -9.54 20.77
CA THR A 10 0.75 -10.64 20.01
C THR A 10 1.32 -12.01 20.36
N GLY A 11 2.46 -12.07 21.07
CA GLY A 11 3.17 -13.32 21.38
C GLY A 11 3.97 -13.88 20.20
N LEU A 12 3.88 -13.30 19.01
CA LEU A 12 4.64 -13.73 17.84
C LEU A 12 6.11 -13.26 17.92
N PRO A 13 7.05 -13.98 17.29
CA PRO A 13 8.40 -13.48 17.08
C PRO A 13 8.38 -12.17 16.30
N VAL A 14 8.91 -11.11 16.91
CA VAL A 14 9.05 -9.79 16.29
C VAL A 14 10.52 -9.43 16.23
N GLU A 15 11.01 -9.18 15.03
CA GLU A 15 12.35 -8.68 14.74
C GLU A 15 12.29 -7.24 14.23
N THR A 16 13.34 -6.47 14.51
CA THR A 16 13.55 -5.14 13.95
C THR A 16 14.96 -5.03 13.39
N GLY A 17 15.18 -4.08 12.48
CA GLY A 17 16.49 -3.78 11.92
C GLY A 17 16.69 -2.27 11.80
N SER A 18 17.95 -1.84 11.78
CA SER A 18 18.27 -0.45 11.43
C SER A 18 18.19 -0.26 9.92
N GLY A 19 17.97 0.98 9.46
CA GLY A 19 18.03 1.28 8.02
C GLY A 19 19.41 0.97 7.41
N GLY A 20 20.48 1.05 8.20
CA GLY A 20 21.82 0.62 7.81
C GLY A 20 21.92 -0.88 7.56
N LEU A 21 21.32 -1.70 8.44
CA LEU A 21 21.27 -3.16 8.28
C LEU A 21 20.45 -3.55 7.06
N THR A 22 19.29 -2.91 6.84
CA THR A 22 18.49 -3.13 5.63
C THR A 22 19.28 -2.81 4.36
N LYS A 23 19.99 -1.68 4.34
CA LYS A 23 20.87 -1.31 3.21
C LYS A 23 21.98 -2.33 3.01
N PHE A 24 22.64 -2.77 4.07
CA PHE A 24 23.69 -3.79 4.01
C PHE A 24 23.15 -5.09 3.42
N ASN A 25 22.08 -5.64 3.99
CA ASN A 25 21.46 -6.89 3.53
C ASN A 25 21.08 -6.85 2.04
N ARG A 26 20.47 -5.75 1.62
CA ARG A 26 20.10 -5.52 0.23
C ARG A 26 21.32 -5.45 -0.70
N THR A 27 22.36 -4.75 -0.28
CA THR A 27 23.57 -4.52 -1.10
C THR A 27 24.38 -5.80 -1.25
N THR A 28 24.57 -6.57 -0.18
CA THR A 28 25.27 -7.86 -0.20
C THR A 28 24.58 -8.89 -1.12
N ARG A 29 23.28 -8.71 -1.40
CA ARG A 29 22.49 -9.56 -2.31
C ARG A 29 22.33 -8.99 -3.72
N GLY A 30 23.00 -7.87 -4.04
CA GLY A 30 22.91 -7.24 -5.36
C GLY A 30 21.53 -6.68 -5.71
N LEU A 31 20.68 -6.40 -4.71
CA LEU A 31 19.31 -5.92 -4.92
C LEU A 31 19.26 -4.39 -5.02
N HIS A 32 18.47 -3.87 -5.97
CA HIS A 32 18.24 -2.43 -6.11
C HIS A 32 17.26 -1.92 -5.04
N LYS A 33 17.28 -0.61 -4.75
CA LYS A 33 16.42 -0.03 -3.72
C LYS A 33 14.97 0.07 -4.20
N THR A 34 14.08 -0.65 -3.54
CA THR A 34 12.62 -0.49 -3.64
C THR A 34 11.99 -0.71 -2.27
N HIS A 35 10.77 -0.23 -2.06
CA HIS A 35 10.07 -0.42 -0.77
C HIS A 35 9.89 -1.90 -0.40
N TRP A 36 9.55 -2.76 -1.37
CA TRP A 36 9.30 -4.17 -1.11
C TRP A 36 10.60 -4.96 -0.88
N LEU A 37 11.69 -4.61 -1.59
CA LEU A 37 13.01 -5.22 -1.35
C LEU A 37 13.61 -4.78 -0.03
N ASP A 38 13.44 -3.50 0.35
CA ASP A 38 13.86 -3.03 1.67
C ASP A 38 13.10 -3.77 2.78
N ALA A 39 11.80 -4.04 2.60
CA ALA A 39 10.99 -4.83 3.55
C ALA A 39 11.45 -6.29 3.67
N ALA A 40 11.82 -6.94 2.56
CA ALA A 40 12.34 -8.31 2.56
C ALA A 40 13.74 -8.42 3.20
N CYS A 41 14.51 -7.33 3.20
CA CYS A 41 15.86 -7.25 3.74
C CYS A 41 15.93 -6.72 5.18
N VAL A 42 14.81 -6.69 5.91
CA VAL A 42 14.79 -6.24 7.32
C VAL A 42 15.33 -7.33 8.25
N GLY A 43 16.22 -6.93 9.16
CA GLY A 43 16.65 -7.78 10.28
C GLY A 43 17.84 -8.68 9.97
N LYS A 44 18.25 -9.46 10.96
CA LYS A 44 19.32 -10.45 10.86
C LYS A 44 18.82 -11.78 10.29
N SER A 45 17.53 -12.06 10.39
CA SER A 45 16.93 -13.28 9.83
C SER A 45 16.90 -13.31 8.29
N THR A 46 17.27 -12.21 7.62
CA THR A 46 17.32 -12.16 6.15
C THR A 46 18.21 -13.29 5.59
N PRO A 47 17.66 -14.26 4.82
CA PRO A 47 18.41 -15.41 4.31
C PRO A 47 19.52 -14.99 3.34
N GLU A 48 20.64 -15.71 3.29
CA GLU A 48 21.75 -15.39 2.38
C GLU A 48 21.34 -15.32 0.90
N LYS A 49 20.46 -16.24 0.48
CA LYS A 49 19.90 -16.30 -0.87
C LYS A 49 18.41 -16.01 -0.85
N MET A 50 17.95 -15.15 -1.75
CA MET A 50 16.53 -14.90 -2.00
C MET A 50 16.21 -15.21 -3.46
N PHE A 51 15.06 -15.83 -3.69
CA PHE A 51 14.55 -16.13 -5.02
C PHE A 51 13.33 -15.25 -5.30
N GLN A 52 13.32 -14.62 -6.46
CA GLN A 52 12.17 -13.87 -6.97
C GLN A 52 11.58 -14.63 -8.15
N ILE A 53 10.38 -15.20 -7.94
CA ILE A 53 9.69 -16.01 -8.97
C ILE A 53 9.06 -15.09 -10.03
N ASP A 54 8.47 -13.96 -9.61
CA ASP A 54 7.85 -12.98 -10.50
C ASP A 54 8.43 -11.59 -10.27
N LYS A 55 8.75 -10.90 -11.38
CA LYS A 55 9.25 -9.52 -11.38
C LYS A 55 8.12 -8.49 -11.45
N THR A 56 6.90 -8.93 -11.74
CA THR A 56 5.73 -8.08 -11.86
C THR A 56 5.24 -7.70 -10.46
N VAL A 57 5.38 -6.43 -10.10
CA VAL A 57 4.90 -5.90 -8.83
C VAL A 57 3.63 -5.10 -9.09
N LEU A 58 2.56 -5.39 -8.33
CA LEU A 58 1.38 -4.53 -8.32
C LEU A 58 1.74 -3.20 -7.65
N ILE A 59 1.87 -2.14 -8.45
CA ILE A 59 2.09 -0.78 -7.94
C ILE A 59 0.72 -0.15 -7.70
N VAL A 60 0.30 -0.07 -6.45
CA VAL A 60 -0.92 0.65 -6.05
C VAL A 60 -0.54 2.08 -5.69
N LYS A 61 -1.08 3.05 -6.42
CA LYS A 61 -0.93 4.47 -6.11
C LYS A 61 -2.21 4.98 -5.43
N ALA A 62 -2.07 5.56 -4.25
CA ALA A 62 -3.16 6.27 -3.59
C ALA A 62 -3.17 7.73 -4.06
N ASP A 63 -3.89 8.02 -5.14
CA ASP A 63 -3.93 9.37 -5.73
C ASP A 63 -4.91 10.33 -5.02
N SER A 64 -5.69 9.85 -4.04
CA SER A 64 -6.60 10.71 -3.29
C SER A 64 -6.98 10.15 -1.93
N HIS A 65 -7.40 11.04 -1.03
CA HIS A 65 -8.08 10.68 0.21
C HIS A 65 -9.58 10.97 0.06
N GLY A 66 -10.41 10.04 0.54
CA GLY A 66 -11.85 10.27 0.63
C GLY A 66 -12.14 11.52 1.47
N SER A 67 -13.03 12.38 1.00
CA SER A 67 -13.48 13.53 1.80
C SER A 67 -14.54 13.08 2.81
N ARG A 68 -14.37 13.47 4.08
CA ARG A 68 -15.33 13.18 5.17
C ARG A 68 -16.63 13.97 5.07
N GLN A 69 -16.68 15.01 4.22
CA GLN A 69 -17.88 15.82 4.02
C GLN A 69 -18.93 15.03 3.23
N MET A 70 -20.05 14.66 3.85
CA MET A 70 -21.09 13.84 3.20
C MET A 70 -21.82 14.58 2.07
N CYS A 71 -22.19 15.85 2.29
CA CYS A 71 -22.82 16.70 1.29
C CYS A 71 -21.95 17.95 1.06
N ARG A 72 -21.69 18.32 -0.20
CA ARG A 72 -21.07 19.62 -0.49
C ARG A 72 -22.10 20.71 -0.21
N VAL A 73 -21.67 21.78 0.44
CA VAL A 73 -22.52 22.93 0.80
C VAL A 73 -22.20 24.14 -0.08
N ASN A 74 -23.15 25.04 -0.25
CA ASN A 74 -22.90 26.37 -0.84
C ASN A 74 -22.25 27.31 0.20
N LYS A 75 -21.98 28.56 -0.19
CA LYS A 75 -21.37 29.58 0.69
C LYS A 75 -22.20 29.87 1.95
N PHE A 76 -23.50 29.59 1.93
CA PHE A 76 -24.43 29.82 3.03
C PHE A 76 -24.67 28.57 3.88
N GLY A 77 -23.98 27.45 3.61
CA GLY A 77 -24.09 26.21 4.38
C GLY A 77 -25.21 25.27 3.92
N PHE A 78 -26.01 25.63 2.91
CA PHE A 78 -27.06 24.76 2.41
C PHE A 78 -26.49 23.64 1.51
N PRO A 79 -27.00 22.40 1.61
CA PRO A 79 -26.59 21.29 0.74
C PRO A 79 -26.78 21.62 -0.74
N ARG A 80 -25.74 21.42 -1.55
CA ARG A 80 -25.75 21.57 -3.02
C ARG A 80 -25.71 20.22 -3.75
N THR A 81 -25.20 19.18 -3.09
CA THR A 81 -25.17 17.81 -3.63
C THR A 81 -25.98 16.88 -2.76
N THR A 82 -26.38 15.75 -3.34
CA THR A 82 -26.85 14.60 -2.56
C THR A 82 -25.73 14.08 -1.64
N ALA A 83 -26.14 13.35 -0.60
CA ALA A 83 -25.21 12.66 0.28
C ALA A 83 -24.37 11.66 -0.54
N LYS A 84 -23.07 11.62 -0.26
CA LYS A 84 -22.18 10.57 -0.77
C LYS A 84 -22.75 9.20 -0.41
N SER A 85 -22.67 8.28 -1.35
CA SER A 85 -23.00 6.88 -1.10
C SER A 85 -22.17 6.34 0.06
N THR A 86 -22.81 5.61 0.96
CA THR A 86 -22.14 4.81 1.99
C THR A 86 -21.42 3.62 1.35
N GLU A 87 -21.92 3.15 0.21
CA GLU A 87 -21.30 2.11 -0.59
C GLU A 87 -20.15 2.68 -1.42
N LYS A 88 -18.93 2.25 -1.12
CA LYS A 88 -17.71 2.64 -1.85
C LYS A 88 -17.49 1.80 -3.11
N LYS A 89 -18.57 1.53 -3.84
CA LYS A 89 -18.53 0.82 -5.12
C LYS A 89 -18.97 1.75 -6.24
N VAL A 90 -18.21 1.77 -7.32
CA VAL A 90 -18.52 2.52 -8.53
C VAL A 90 -18.64 1.51 -9.66
N LYS A 91 -19.84 1.38 -10.24
CA LYS A 91 -20.15 0.39 -11.29
C LYS A 91 -19.75 -1.04 -10.89
N GLY A 92 -19.92 -1.39 -9.61
CA GLY A 92 -19.58 -2.71 -9.06
C GLY A 92 -18.12 -2.86 -8.61
N PHE A 93 -17.24 -1.91 -8.90
CA PHE A 93 -15.82 -1.96 -8.56
C PHE A 93 -15.48 -1.14 -7.31
N GLN A 94 -14.47 -1.57 -6.56
CA GLN A 94 -13.89 -0.86 -5.43
C GLN A 94 -12.36 -0.91 -5.44
N THR A 95 -11.72 -0.07 -4.64
CA THR A 95 -10.26 -0.08 -4.47
C THR A 95 -9.78 -1.45 -3.99
N GLY A 96 -8.83 -2.03 -4.71
CA GLY A 96 -8.26 -3.34 -4.42
C GLY A 96 -8.75 -4.46 -5.34
N ASP A 97 -9.82 -4.23 -6.11
CA ASP A 97 -10.28 -5.20 -7.10
C ASP A 97 -9.24 -5.36 -8.24
N ILE A 98 -8.97 -6.61 -8.63
CA ILE A 98 -8.14 -6.93 -9.80
C ILE A 98 -9.06 -7.05 -11.01
N VAL A 99 -8.95 -6.12 -11.95
CA VAL A 99 -9.86 -6.03 -13.10
C VAL A 99 -9.06 -5.99 -14.41
N LYS A 100 -9.61 -6.62 -15.46
CA LYS A 100 -9.11 -6.50 -16.83
C LYS A 100 -10.07 -5.64 -17.63
N ALA A 101 -9.66 -4.42 -17.97
CA ALA A 101 -10.45 -3.56 -18.84
C ALA A 101 -10.24 -3.98 -20.31
N VAL A 102 -11.29 -4.43 -20.98
CA VAL A 102 -11.30 -4.65 -22.44
C VAL A 102 -11.91 -3.41 -23.08
N VAL A 103 -11.06 -2.50 -23.55
CA VAL A 103 -11.50 -1.25 -24.19
C VAL A 103 -11.48 -1.44 -25.71
N THR A 104 -12.66 -1.54 -26.33
CA THR A 104 -12.82 -1.83 -27.77
C THR A 104 -12.65 -0.60 -28.67
N SER A 105 -12.78 0.62 -28.13
CA SER A 105 -12.63 1.88 -28.86
C SER A 105 -12.41 3.07 -27.90
N GLY A 106 -11.69 4.11 -28.33
CA GLY A 106 -11.46 5.35 -27.58
C GLY A 106 -10.00 5.82 -27.60
N LYS A 107 -9.71 7.00 -27.02
CA LYS A 107 -8.33 7.47 -26.80
C LYS A 107 -7.65 6.59 -25.74
N LYS A 108 -6.43 6.14 -26.06
CA LYS A 108 -5.52 5.51 -25.11
C LYS A 108 -4.86 6.57 -24.23
#